data_AF-A0A3D4BHK1-F1
#
_entry.id   AF-A0A3D4BHK1-F1
#
_cell.length_a   1.000
_cell.length_b   1.000
_cell.length_c   1.000
_cell.angle_alpha   90.00
_cell.angle_beta   90.00
_cell.angle_gamma   90.00
#
_symmetry.space_group_name_H-M   'P 1'
#
loop_
_entity.id
_entity.type
_entity.pdbx_description
1 polymer ?
#
loop_
_entity_poly.entity_id
_entity_poly.type
_entity_poly.pdbx_seq_one_letter_code
_entity_poly.pdbx_strand_id
1 'polypeptide(L)'
;MKYYFFILLIIFFSACKNEPSKPQDENQVASVATVEKGLILFQENNCAACHQPDQKVIGPSMQEIATIYKKENGSIVSFLKEEADPIVDPKMYESMKINLQVTKTMSDEELESLELYFLSHSK
;
A
#
# COMPACT_ATOMS: atom_id res chain seq x y z
N MET A 1 2.11 69.35 -29.46
CA MET A 1 0.75 69.35 -30.04
C MET A 1 0.19 67.93 -29.97
N LYS A 2 -0.94 67.75 -29.25
CA LYS A 2 -1.77 66.52 -29.16
C LYS A 2 -1.04 65.27 -28.60
N TYR A 3 -0.99 64.95 -27.31
CA TYR A 3 -1.94 65.01 -26.18
C TYR A 3 -3.21 64.14 -26.29
N TYR A 4 -3.31 63.26 -25.27
CA TYR A 4 -4.45 62.52 -24.73
C TYR A 4 -4.85 61.27 -25.55
N PHE A 5 -5.19 60.12 -24.97
CA PHE A 5 -5.84 59.85 -23.68
C PHE A 5 -5.81 58.31 -23.53
N PHE A 6 -5.49 57.73 -22.37
CA PHE A 6 -6.43 57.04 -21.44
C PHE A 6 -5.89 55.61 -21.19
N ILE A 7 -5.23 55.31 -20.06
CA ILE A 7 -5.77 54.97 -18.73
C ILE A 7 -6.13 53.48 -18.56
N LEU A 8 -5.72 52.96 -17.39
CA LEU A 8 -6.07 51.71 -16.68
C LEU A 8 -5.37 50.42 -17.19
N LEU A 9 -4.41 49.81 -16.48
CA LEU A 9 -4.39 49.30 -15.09
C LEU A 9 -5.42 48.18 -14.87
N ILE A 10 -5.01 46.93 -15.14
CA ILE A 10 -5.42 45.78 -14.32
C ILE A 10 -4.18 44.94 -14.03
N ILE A 11 -3.77 45.06 -12.78
CA ILE A 11 -2.85 44.20 -12.08
C ILE A 11 -3.62 42.91 -11.77
N PHE A 12 -3.21 41.76 -12.29
CA PHE A 12 -3.62 40.47 -11.75
C PHE A 12 -2.49 39.95 -10.85
N PHE A 13 -2.52 40.39 -9.59
CA PHE A 13 -1.91 39.64 -8.49
C PHE A 13 -2.68 38.33 -8.37
N SER A 14 -2.12 37.23 -8.89
CA SER A 14 -2.50 35.91 -8.39
C SER A 14 -1.98 35.79 -6.96
N ALA A 15 -2.88 36.10 -6.02
CA ALA A 15 -2.72 35.81 -4.62
C ALA A 15 -2.65 34.29 -4.44
N CYS A 16 -1.43 33.73 -4.38
CA CYS A 16 -1.22 32.48 -3.66
C CYS A 16 -1.57 32.76 -2.20
N LYS A 17 -2.72 32.25 -1.79
CA LYS A 17 -3.11 32.12 -0.40
C LYS A 17 -2.17 31.13 0.25
N ASN A 18 -1.02 31.64 0.69
CA ASN A 18 -0.13 30.93 1.58
C ASN A 18 -0.82 30.94 2.95
N GLU A 19 -1.53 29.86 3.24
CA GLU A 19 -1.97 29.57 4.60
C GLU A 19 -0.71 29.34 5.46
N PRO A 20 -0.64 29.91 6.68
CA PRO A 20 0.51 29.69 7.54
C PRO A 20 0.55 28.22 7.94
N SER A 21 1.58 27.51 7.46
CA SER A 21 1.96 26.19 7.96
C SER A 21 2.21 26.30 9.45
N LYS A 22 1.26 25.77 10.23
CA LYS A 22 1.38 25.59 11.68
C LYS A 22 2.65 24.76 11.96
N PRO A 23 3.45 25.08 12.99
CA PRO A 23 4.65 24.31 13.32
C PRO A 23 4.26 22.85 13.57
N GLN A 24 4.83 21.93 12.80
CA GLN A 24 4.66 20.51 13.04
C GLN A 24 5.46 20.13 14.28
N ASP A 25 4.69 19.76 15.29
CA ASP A 25 5.08 19.07 16.51
C ASP A 25 5.75 17.73 16.15
N GLU A 26 7.03 17.59 16.52
CA GLU A 26 7.81 16.35 16.42
C GLU A 26 7.29 15.31 17.44
N ASN A 27 6.06 14.79 17.30
CA ASN A 27 5.70 13.56 18.01
C ASN A 27 4.43 12.80 17.58
N GLN A 28 3.93 12.97 16.35
CA GLN A 28 2.93 12.03 15.77
C GLN A 28 3.12 11.90 14.27
N VAL A 29 4.03 11.00 13.85
CA VAL A 29 3.97 10.44 12.50
C VAL A 29 2.83 9.43 12.54
N ALA A 30 1.69 9.78 11.95
CA ALA A 30 0.73 8.76 11.54
C ALA A 30 1.49 7.81 10.62
N SER A 31 1.68 6.57 11.05
CA SER A 31 2.39 5.57 10.25
C SER A 31 1.54 5.27 9.01
N VAL A 32 2.15 5.43 7.84
CA VAL A 32 1.50 5.26 6.53
C VAL A 32 1.94 3.93 5.95
N ALA A 33 1.01 3.17 5.38
CA ALA A 33 1.32 1.93 4.69
C ALA A 33 2.26 2.18 3.50
N THR A 34 3.35 1.40 3.41
CA THR A 34 4.33 1.53 2.32
C THR A 34 4.84 0.16 1.88
N VAL A 35 5.30 0.07 0.62
CA VAL A 35 5.96 -1.13 0.08
C VAL A 35 7.20 -1.51 0.90
N GLU A 36 7.98 -0.53 1.35
CA GLU A 36 9.19 -0.77 2.17
C GLU A 36 8.84 -1.39 3.53
N LYS A 37 7.82 -0.85 4.22
CA LYS A 37 7.30 -1.46 5.45
C LYS A 37 6.82 -2.89 5.19
N GLY A 38 6.15 -3.12 4.07
CA GLY A 38 5.71 -4.46 3.65
C GLY A 38 6.86 -5.43 3.44
N LEU A 39 7.96 -4.99 2.81
CA LEU A 39 9.18 -5.78 2.63
C LEU A 39 9.79 -6.16 3.98
N ILE A 40 9.91 -5.21 4.91
CA ILE A 40 10.44 -5.44 6.26
C ILE A 40 9.59 -6.48 6.98
N LEU A 41 8.26 -6.29 7.05
CA LEU A 41 7.33 -7.23 7.67
C LEU A 41 7.42 -8.63 7.04
N PHE A 42 7.51 -8.69 5.71
CA PHE A 42 7.63 -9.94 4.97
C PHE A 42 8.91 -10.72 5.34
N GLN A 43 10.02 -10.01 5.56
CA GLN A 43 11.29 -10.60 5.98
C GLN A 43 11.28 -11.00 7.45
N GLU A 44 10.84 -10.11 8.34
CA GLU A 44 10.81 -10.35 9.80
C GLU A 44 9.90 -11.51 10.18
N ASN A 45 8.79 -11.70 9.45
CA ASN A 45 7.85 -12.79 9.66
C ASN A 45 8.17 -14.04 8.81
N ASN A 46 9.35 -14.07 8.17
CA ASN A 46 9.87 -15.20 7.41
C ASN A 46 8.91 -15.69 6.29
N CYS A 47 8.11 -14.80 5.70
CA CYS A 47 7.16 -15.13 4.64
C CYS A 47 7.88 -15.66 3.38
N ALA A 48 9.12 -15.22 3.17
CA ALA A 48 10.01 -15.66 2.10
C ALA A 48 10.29 -17.16 2.09
N ALA A 49 10.20 -17.85 3.24
CA ALA A 49 10.42 -19.29 3.31
C ALA A 49 9.43 -20.09 2.44
N CYS A 50 8.22 -19.56 2.24
CA CYS A 50 7.16 -20.21 1.47
C CYS A 50 6.79 -19.46 0.19
N HIS A 51 6.95 -18.13 0.15
CA HIS A 51 6.53 -17.29 -0.96
C HIS A 51 7.75 -16.65 -1.64
N GLN A 52 8.16 -17.19 -2.78
CA GLN A 52 9.25 -16.62 -3.58
C GLN A 52 8.70 -15.64 -4.63
N PRO A 53 9.52 -14.71 -5.18
CA PRO A 53 9.03 -13.70 -6.11
C PRO A 53 8.32 -14.28 -7.35
N ASP A 54 8.87 -15.33 -7.94
CA ASP A 54 8.49 -15.82 -9.28
C ASP A 54 8.31 -17.33 -9.39
N GLN A 55 8.51 -18.07 -8.29
CA GLN A 55 8.42 -19.52 -8.27
C GLN A 55 7.56 -20.03 -7.11
N LYS A 56 6.78 -21.07 -7.37
CA LYS A 56 6.09 -21.83 -6.32
C LYS A 56 7.10 -22.75 -5.63
N VAL A 57 7.22 -22.67 -4.31
CA VAL A 57 8.05 -23.58 -3.50
C VAL A 57 7.18 -24.40 -2.57
N ILE A 58 6.70 -23.79 -1.49
CA ILE A 58 5.69 -24.34 -0.59
C ILE A 58 4.37 -23.62 -0.84
N GLY A 59 4.40 -22.30 -0.79
CA GLY A 59 3.30 -21.43 -1.18
C GLY A 59 3.41 -20.99 -2.66
N PRO A 60 2.31 -20.43 -3.20
CA PRO A 60 2.32 -19.78 -4.51
C PRO A 60 3.33 -18.62 -4.55
N SER A 61 3.80 -18.29 -5.75
CA SER A 61 4.73 -17.16 -5.92
C SER A 61 4.05 -15.81 -5.64
N MET A 62 4.82 -14.80 -5.27
CA MET A 62 4.28 -13.43 -5.09
C MET A 62 3.68 -12.89 -6.38
N GLN A 63 4.29 -13.19 -7.53
CA GLN A 63 3.75 -12.85 -8.86
C GLN A 63 2.37 -13.48 -9.10
N GLU A 64 2.20 -14.76 -8.79
CA GLU A 64 0.93 -15.48 -8.93
C GLU A 64 -0.15 -14.90 -8.01
N ILE A 65 0.18 -14.71 -6.74
CA ILE A 65 -0.71 -14.06 -5.74
C ILE A 65 -1.15 -12.70 -6.27
N ALA A 66 -0.19 -11.83 -6.60
CA ALA A 66 -0.49 -10.47 -7.04
C ALA A 66 -1.37 -10.43 -8.30
N THR A 67 -1.11 -11.32 -9.26
CA THR A 67 -1.87 -11.41 -10.50
C THR A 67 -3.33 -11.80 -10.23
N ILE A 68 -3.55 -12.81 -9.39
CA ILE A 68 -4.90 -13.31 -9.07
C ILE A 68 -5.67 -12.25 -8.26
N TYR A 69 -5.07 -11.66 -7.23
CA TYR A 69 -5.74 -10.64 -6.42
C TYR A 69 -6.13 -9.40 -7.22
N LYS A 70 -5.27 -8.93 -8.15
CA LYS A 70 -5.64 -7.86 -9.09
C LYS A 70 -6.76 -8.28 -10.03
N LYS A 71 -6.70 -9.49 -10.60
CA LYS A 71 -7.70 -9.98 -11.56
C LYS A 71 -9.08 -10.13 -10.93
N GLU A 72 -9.14 -10.65 -9.71
CA GLU A 72 -10.38 -10.91 -9.00
C GLU A 72 -10.84 -9.70 -8.16
N ASN A 73 -10.08 -8.59 -8.18
CA ASN A 73 -10.32 -7.41 -7.34
C ASN A 73 -10.49 -7.77 -5.85
N GLY A 74 -9.68 -8.73 -5.39
CA GLY A 74 -9.70 -9.25 -4.03
C GLY A 74 -8.83 -8.41 -3.09
N SER A 75 -9.04 -8.58 -1.78
CA SER A 75 -8.26 -7.94 -0.72
C SER A 75 -7.35 -8.96 -0.04
N ILE A 76 -6.04 -8.78 -0.17
CA ILE A 76 -5.05 -9.60 0.55
C ILE A 76 -5.22 -9.37 2.05
N VAL A 77 -5.51 -8.13 2.48
CA VAL A 77 -5.77 -7.80 3.89
C VAL A 77 -6.91 -8.64 4.46
N SER A 78 -8.04 -8.75 3.74
CA SER A 78 -9.18 -9.54 4.18
C SER A 78 -8.84 -11.03 4.28
N PHE A 79 -8.05 -11.57 3.34
CA PHE A 79 -7.55 -12.95 3.46
C PHE A 79 -6.62 -13.12 4.67
N LEU A 80 -5.69 -12.18 4.90
CA LEU A 80 -4.76 -12.21 6.03
C LEU A 80 -5.45 -12.13 7.40
N LYS A 81 -6.68 -11.58 7.45
CA LYS A 81 -7.56 -11.56 8.62
C LYS A 81 -8.46 -12.79 8.76
N GLU A 82 -8.44 -13.72 7.80
CA GLU A 82 -9.43 -14.79 7.64
C GLU A 82 -10.88 -14.28 7.47
N GLU A 83 -11.05 -13.13 6.82
CA GLU A 83 -12.35 -12.54 6.47
C GLU A 83 -12.75 -12.82 5.01
N ALA A 84 -11.86 -13.45 4.23
CA ALA A 84 -12.10 -13.82 2.84
C ALA A 84 -11.55 -15.23 2.53
N ASP A 85 -12.18 -15.91 1.56
CA ASP A 85 -11.79 -17.25 1.12
C ASP A 85 -10.42 -17.26 0.40
N PRO A 86 -9.67 -18.38 0.46
CA PRO A 86 -8.40 -18.53 -0.26
C PRO A 86 -8.62 -18.62 -1.78
N ILE A 87 -8.46 -17.52 -2.52
CA ILE A 87 -8.72 -17.49 -3.97
C ILE A 87 -7.56 -18.00 -4.84
N VAL A 88 -6.36 -18.16 -4.29
CA VAL A 88 -5.14 -18.55 -5.05
C VAL A 88 -4.96 -20.06 -5.11
N ASP A 89 -4.85 -20.72 -3.96
CA ASP A 89 -4.70 -22.18 -3.85
C ASP A 89 -5.50 -22.72 -2.65
N PRO A 90 -6.83 -22.92 -2.80
CA PRO A 90 -7.69 -23.39 -1.71
C PRO A 90 -7.24 -24.73 -1.10
N LYS A 91 -6.57 -25.59 -1.88
CA LYS A 91 -6.11 -26.91 -1.42
C LYS A 91 -4.95 -26.80 -0.43
N MET A 92 -4.15 -25.75 -0.55
CA MET A 92 -3.01 -25.47 0.32
C MET A 92 -3.36 -24.52 1.47
N TYR A 93 -4.62 -24.11 1.60
CA TYR A 93 -5.06 -23.14 2.61
C TYR A 93 -4.72 -23.59 4.04
N GLU A 94 -4.95 -24.85 4.39
CA GLU A 94 -4.66 -25.36 5.75
C GLU A 94 -3.17 -25.26 6.10
N SER A 95 -2.27 -25.35 5.11
CA SER A 95 -0.83 -25.11 5.33
C SER A 95 -0.52 -23.63 5.60
N MET A 96 -1.24 -22.72 4.95
CA MET A 96 -1.07 -21.27 5.17
C MET A 96 -1.74 -20.79 6.46
N LYS A 97 -2.84 -21.41 6.87
CA LYS A 97 -3.69 -20.98 7.99
C LYS A 97 -2.93 -20.85 9.32
N ILE A 98 -1.92 -21.69 9.56
CA ILE A 98 -1.06 -21.59 10.75
C ILE A 98 -0.37 -20.21 10.80
N ASN A 99 0.07 -19.68 9.65
CA ASN A 99 0.73 -18.38 9.56
C ASN A 99 -0.24 -17.21 9.70
N LEU A 100 -1.55 -17.41 9.47
CA LEU A 100 -2.55 -16.33 9.62
C LEU A 100 -2.74 -15.87 11.07
N GLN A 101 -2.30 -16.68 12.03
CA GLN A 101 -2.26 -16.25 13.43
C GLN A 101 -1.29 -15.09 13.66
N VAL A 102 -0.22 -15.00 12.86
CA VAL A 102 0.72 -13.87 12.92
C VAL A 102 0.04 -12.62 12.37
N THR A 103 -0.57 -12.70 11.18
CA THR A 103 -1.14 -11.55 10.50
C THR A 103 -2.38 -10.99 11.19
N LYS A 104 -3.14 -11.82 11.90
CA LYS A 104 -4.27 -11.35 12.74
C LYS A 104 -3.88 -10.47 13.92
N THR A 105 -2.60 -10.47 14.30
CA THR A 105 -2.08 -9.61 15.38
C THR A 105 -1.53 -8.28 14.86
N MET A 106 -1.39 -8.14 13.54
CA MET A 106 -0.91 -6.92 12.90
C MET A 106 -2.02 -5.87 12.83
N SER A 107 -1.62 -4.61 12.85
CA SER A 107 -2.48 -3.46 12.56
C SER A 107 -2.93 -3.45 11.10
N ASP A 108 -4.03 -2.76 10.82
CA ASP A 108 -4.54 -2.59 9.44
C ASP A 108 -3.47 -2.03 8.50
N GLU A 109 -2.71 -1.04 8.97
CA GLU A 109 -1.63 -0.41 8.18
C GLU A 109 -0.45 -1.36 7.89
N GLU A 110 -0.11 -2.25 8.81
CA GLU A 110 0.89 -3.29 8.57
C GLU A 110 0.41 -4.31 7.53
N LEU A 111 -0.86 -4.71 7.60
CA LEU A 111 -1.47 -5.60 6.62
C LEU A 111 -1.57 -4.94 5.24
N GLU A 112 -1.95 -3.67 5.19
CA GLU A 112 -1.95 -2.87 3.96
C GLU A 112 -0.53 -2.76 3.37
N SER A 113 0.49 -2.59 4.22
CA SER A 113 1.88 -2.57 3.77
C SER A 113 2.30 -3.91 3.15
N LEU A 114 1.93 -5.04 3.77
CA LEU A 114 2.14 -6.37 3.21
C LEU A 114 1.43 -6.53 1.87
N GLU A 115 0.16 -6.12 1.78
CA GLU A 115 -0.59 -6.16 0.52
C GLU A 115 0.11 -5.34 -0.58
N LEU A 116 0.52 -4.11 -0.29
CA LEU A 116 1.27 -3.27 -1.24
C LEU A 116 2.54 -3.97 -1.73
N TYR A 117 3.28 -4.63 -0.83
CA TYR A 117 4.47 -5.38 -1.18
C TYR A 117 4.17 -6.61 -2.04
N PHE A 118 3.13 -7.40 -1.75
CA PHE A 118 2.74 -8.49 -2.65
C PHE A 118 2.31 -7.94 -4.02
N LEU A 119 1.46 -6.92 -4.06
CA LEU A 119 0.93 -6.34 -5.29
C LEU A 119 1.99 -5.65 -6.17
N SER A 120 3.12 -5.22 -5.59
CA SER A 120 4.26 -4.69 -6.35
C SER A 120 4.97 -5.76 -7.20
N HIS A 121 4.65 -7.03 -7.01
CA HIS A 121 5.20 -8.14 -7.80
C HIS A 121 4.33 -8.56 -8.98
N SER A 122 3.16 -7.96 -9.20
CA SER A 122 2.40 -8.28 -10.42
C SER A 122 3.14 -7.72 -11.64
N LYS A 123 3.37 -8.61 -12.61
CA LYS A 123 3.86 -8.28 -13.94
C LYS A 123 2.71 -7.89 -14.88
#